data_AF-A0A9C7UWR8-F1
#
_entry.id   AF-A0A9C7UWR8-F1
#
_cell.length_a   1.000
_cell.length_b   1.000
_cell.length_c   1.000
_cell.angle_alpha   90.00
_cell.angle_beta   90.00
_cell.angle_gamma   90.00
#
_symmetry.space_group_name_H-M   'P 1'
#
loop_
_entity.id
_entity.type
_entity.pdbx_description
1 polymer ?
#
loop_
_entity_poly.entity_id
_entity_poly.type
_entity_poly.pdbx_seq_one_letter_code
_entity_poly.pdbx_strand_id
1 'polypeptide(L)'
;MDIRNHPDAPDFEDLQDLLIEPVSRSEIEARRDDGDVLVEDNVREREDLNVVAYLSGDPDAAETDNIGVPLYRLVQLFGTPQLPELQAGEDISGRTDATFKYLFRVTHKGTPGELPTEWLMTIHDSHVRFAASVAEWRDAETEFTADSKLALTTYALALELVLEPVECVYEGLRF
;
A
#
# COMPACT_ATOMS: atom_id res chain seq x y z
N MET A 1 -13.45 -2.37 11.63
CA MET A 1 -14.19 -1.14 11.24
C MET A 1 -13.68 -0.68 9.89
N ASP A 2 -14.50 -0.12 9.02
CA ASP A 2 -14.01 0.46 7.75
C ASP A 2 -13.06 1.63 8.05
N ILE A 3 -11.88 1.67 7.42
CA ILE A 3 -10.89 2.75 7.55
C ILE A 3 -11.51 4.13 7.26
N ARG A 4 -12.44 4.21 6.30
CA ARG A 4 -13.14 5.47 5.95
C ARG A 4 -14.02 6.02 7.08
N ASN A 5 -14.39 5.17 8.03
CA ASN A 5 -15.23 5.51 9.17
C ASN A 5 -14.44 5.43 10.50
N HIS A 6 -13.13 5.22 10.45
CA HIS A 6 -12.31 5.08 11.63
C HIS A 6 -12.06 6.47 12.27
N PRO A 7 -12.34 6.67 13.57
CA PRO A 7 -12.30 7.99 14.19
C PRO A 7 -10.90 8.62 14.21
N ASP A 8 -9.86 7.78 14.24
CA ASP A 8 -8.46 8.21 14.25
C ASP A 8 -7.78 8.12 12.88
N ALA A 9 -8.51 7.78 11.81
CA ALA A 9 -7.98 7.86 10.46
C ALA A 9 -7.92 9.33 10.01
N PRO A 10 -6.93 9.72 9.18
CA PRO A 10 -6.89 11.08 8.65
C PRO A 10 -8.09 11.34 7.74
N ASP A 11 -8.48 12.61 7.63
CA ASP A 11 -9.37 13.04 6.56
C ASP A 11 -8.63 12.91 5.23
N PHE A 12 -9.29 12.40 4.19
CA PHE A 12 -8.67 12.20 2.87
C PHE A 12 -8.19 13.52 2.24
N GLU A 13 -8.83 14.65 2.56
CA GLU A 13 -8.36 15.97 2.14
C GLU A 13 -6.95 16.30 2.66
N ASP A 14 -6.55 15.77 3.82
CA ASP A 14 -5.22 15.95 4.40
C ASP A 14 -4.13 15.13 3.70
N LEU A 15 -4.51 14.19 2.83
CA LEU A 15 -3.59 13.32 2.09
C LEU A 15 -3.10 13.95 0.77
N GLN A 16 -3.65 15.09 0.37
CA GLN A 16 -3.35 15.75 -0.92
C GLN A 16 -1.91 16.27 -1.03
N ASP A 17 -1.24 16.52 0.09
CA ASP A 17 0.16 17.00 0.15
C ASP A 17 1.20 15.86 0.16
N LEU A 18 0.77 14.61 -0.06
CA LEU A 18 1.64 13.45 -0.12
C LEU A 18 2.04 13.13 -1.56
N LEU A 19 3.32 12.80 -1.75
CA LEU A 19 3.84 12.22 -2.98
C LEU A 19 4.11 10.75 -2.76
N ILE A 20 3.58 9.89 -3.63
CA ILE A 20 3.80 8.45 -3.61
C ILE A 20 4.61 8.06 -4.84
N GLU A 21 5.74 7.40 -4.63
CA GLU A 21 6.62 6.93 -5.70
C GLU A 21 6.97 5.45 -5.48
N PRO A 22 6.90 4.60 -6.52
CA PRO A 22 7.34 3.22 -6.39
C PRO A 22 8.85 3.17 -6.12
N VAL A 23 9.27 2.37 -5.13
CA VAL A 23 10.70 2.13 -4.89
C VAL A 23 11.24 1.28 -6.04
N SER A 24 12.32 1.75 -6.65
CA SER A 24 12.87 1.07 -7.82
C SER A 24 13.42 -0.31 -7.47
N ARG A 25 13.33 -1.26 -8.42
CA ARG A 25 13.91 -2.60 -8.26
C ARG A 25 15.40 -2.56 -7.93
N SER A 26 16.16 -1.72 -8.62
CA SER A 26 17.60 -1.56 -8.38
C SER A 26 17.92 -1.10 -6.96
N GLU A 27 17.04 -0.29 -6.36
CA GLU A 27 17.21 0.15 -4.99
C GLU A 27 16.90 -0.98 -3.99
N ILE A 28 15.83 -1.74 -4.23
CA ILE A 28 15.47 -2.92 -3.42
C ILE A 28 16.61 -3.96 -3.45
N GLU A 29 17.15 -4.24 -4.63
CA GLU A 29 18.28 -5.17 -4.81
C GLU A 29 19.53 -4.67 -4.09
N ALA A 30 19.88 -3.39 -4.24
CA ALA A 30 21.03 -2.80 -3.54
C ALA A 30 20.90 -2.90 -2.01
N ARG A 31 19.71 -2.60 -1.46
CA ARG A 31 19.45 -2.75 -0.02
C ARG A 31 19.66 -4.18 0.46
N ARG A 32 19.14 -5.16 -0.27
CA ARG A 32 19.30 -6.57 0.06
C ARG A 32 20.76 -7.04 -0.05
N ASP A 33 21.47 -6.56 -1.06
CA ASP A 33 22.90 -6.84 -1.25
C ASP A 33 23.75 -6.28 -0.09
N ASP A 34 23.34 -5.14 0.49
CA ASP A 34 23.94 -4.57 1.71
C ASP A 34 23.58 -5.34 2.99
N GLY A 35 22.69 -6.33 2.90
CA GLY A 35 22.22 -7.15 4.01
C GLY A 35 20.97 -6.63 4.71
N ASP A 36 20.36 -5.54 4.21
CA ASP A 36 19.11 -5.02 4.77
C ASP A 36 17.93 -5.96 4.44
N VAL A 37 17.05 -6.13 5.42
CA VAL A 37 15.80 -6.87 5.33
C VAL A 37 14.65 -5.87 5.44
N LEU A 38 13.63 -6.03 4.58
CA LEU A 38 12.41 -5.24 4.66
C LEU A 38 11.50 -5.85 5.74
N VAL A 39 11.26 -5.13 6.82
CA VAL A 39 10.28 -5.49 7.86
C VAL A 39 9.02 -4.67 7.68
N GLU A 40 7.87 -5.22 8.07
CA GLU A 40 6.55 -4.66 7.79
C GLU A 40 5.63 -4.76 9.01
N ASP A 41 4.87 -3.69 9.27
CA ASP A 41 3.74 -3.68 10.21
C ASP A 41 2.42 -3.73 9.42
N ASN A 42 1.82 -4.92 9.32
CA ASN A 42 0.59 -5.14 8.58
C ASN A 42 -0.62 -4.57 9.34
N VAL A 43 -1.08 -3.41 8.89
CA VAL A 43 -2.14 -2.63 9.56
C VAL A 43 -3.45 -3.40 9.67
N ARG A 44 -3.74 -4.28 8.71
CA ARG A 44 -4.96 -5.11 8.71
C ARG A 44 -4.96 -6.15 9.82
N GLU A 45 -3.78 -6.69 10.16
CA GLU A 45 -3.63 -7.76 11.16
C GLU A 45 -3.48 -7.20 12.58
N ARG A 46 -3.47 -5.87 12.74
CA ARG A 46 -3.40 -5.20 14.04
C ARG A 46 -4.73 -5.28 14.79
N GLU A 47 -4.76 -6.13 15.82
CA GLU A 47 -5.93 -6.29 16.70
C GLU A 47 -6.32 -4.99 17.43
N ASP A 48 -5.34 -4.14 17.75
CA ASP A 48 -5.56 -2.87 18.47
C ASP A 48 -6.24 -1.80 17.61
N LEU A 49 -6.02 -1.80 16.29
CA LEU A 49 -6.66 -0.89 15.35
C LEU A 49 -7.98 -1.44 14.82
N ASN A 50 -8.11 -2.78 14.71
CA ASN A 50 -9.31 -3.48 14.25
C ASN A 50 -9.91 -2.84 12.98
N VAL A 51 -9.06 -2.60 11.98
CA VAL A 51 -9.40 -1.85 10.78
C VAL A 51 -9.44 -2.75 9.54
N VAL A 52 -10.37 -2.45 8.63
CA VAL A 52 -10.53 -3.12 7.34
C VAL A 52 -10.81 -2.07 6.28
N ALA A 53 -10.43 -2.33 5.04
CA ALA A 53 -10.77 -1.48 3.91
C ALA A 53 -11.80 -2.18 3.02
N TYR A 54 -12.94 -1.51 2.80
CA TYR A 54 -13.94 -2.00 1.86
C TYR A 54 -13.73 -1.37 0.49
N LEU A 55 -13.48 -2.20 -0.51
CA LEU A 55 -13.16 -1.77 -1.88
C LEU A 55 -14.40 -1.30 -2.67
N SER A 56 -15.60 -1.65 -2.20
CA SER A 56 -16.85 -1.10 -2.73
C SER A 56 -17.20 0.22 -2.03
N GLY A 57 -17.63 1.21 -2.82
CA GLY A 57 -18.28 2.42 -2.31
C GLY A 57 -19.72 2.19 -1.82
N ASP A 58 -20.29 1.02 -2.13
CA ASP A 58 -21.62 0.61 -1.70
C ASP A 58 -21.54 -0.27 -0.43
N PRO A 59 -22.17 0.14 0.69
CA PRO A 59 -22.19 -0.63 1.94
C PRO A 59 -22.91 -1.99 1.82
N ASP A 60 -23.72 -2.21 0.78
CA ASP A 60 -24.44 -3.47 0.54
C ASP A 60 -23.73 -4.41 -0.45
N ALA A 61 -22.58 -4.01 -1.04
CA ALA A 61 -21.95 -4.80 -2.07
C ALA A 61 -21.21 -6.02 -1.51
N ALA A 62 -21.66 -7.21 -1.92
CA ALA A 62 -21.02 -8.51 -1.70
C ALA A 62 -19.60 -8.65 -2.32
N GLU A 63 -18.98 -7.56 -2.77
CA GLU A 63 -17.68 -7.50 -3.45
C GLU A 63 -16.56 -6.88 -2.59
N THR A 64 -16.75 -6.82 -1.26
CA THR A 64 -15.75 -6.31 -0.30
C THR A 64 -14.39 -7.02 -0.37
N ASP A 65 -14.35 -8.22 -0.94
CA ASP A 65 -13.20 -9.13 -0.93
C ASP A 65 -12.51 -9.23 -2.32
N ASN A 66 -12.88 -8.39 -3.30
CA ASN A 66 -12.31 -8.45 -4.65
C ASN A 66 -10.94 -7.75 -4.75
N ILE A 67 -9.90 -8.46 -4.30
CA ILE A 67 -8.51 -8.02 -4.37
C ILE A 67 -7.98 -7.80 -5.80
N GLY A 68 -8.67 -8.33 -6.82
CA GLY A 68 -8.32 -8.14 -8.22
C GLY A 68 -8.45 -6.69 -8.68
N VAL A 69 -9.37 -5.90 -8.09
CA VAL A 69 -9.54 -4.48 -8.43
C VAL A 69 -8.32 -3.64 -8.01
N PRO A 70 -7.86 -3.69 -6.75
CA PRO A 70 -6.62 -3.04 -6.33
C PRO A 70 -5.41 -3.47 -7.15
N LEU A 71 -5.24 -4.78 -7.38
CA LEU A 71 -4.12 -5.28 -8.19
C LEU A 71 -4.15 -4.69 -9.60
N TYR A 72 -5.30 -4.75 -10.27
CA TYR A 72 -5.45 -4.17 -11.61
C TYR A 72 -5.12 -2.69 -11.62
N ARG A 73 -5.55 -1.95 -10.59
CA ARG A 73 -5.30 -0.52 -10.46
C ARG A 73 -3.81 -0.20 -10.28
N LEU A 74 -3.13 -0.91 -9.40
CA LEU A 74 -1.69 -0.75 -9.18
C LEU A 74 -0.89 -1.08 -10.45
N VAL A 75 -1.31 -2.11 -11.20
CA VAL A 75 -0.70 -2.44 -12.50
C VAL A 75 -0.89 -1.32 -13.52
N GLN A 76 -2.06 -0.70 -13.59
CA GLN A 76 -2.31 0.42 -14.51
C GLN A 76 -1.43 1.64 -14.20
N LEU A 77 -1.25 1.95 -12.91
CA LEU A 77 -0.53 3.15 -12.46
C LEU A 77 0.99 2.97 -12.46
N PHE A 78 1.47 1.79 -12.02
CA PHE A 78 2.88 1.57 -11.68
C PHE A 78 3.51 0.39 -12.40
N GLY A 79 2.76 -0.33 -13.25
CA GLY A 79 3.23 -1.55 -13.89
C GLY A 79 3.28 -2.74 -12.92
N THR A 80 4.06 -3.77 -13.24
CA THR A 80 4.18 -4.96 -12.38
C THR A 80 4.86 -4.66 -11.04
N PRO A 81 4.64 -5.47 -9.98
CA PRO A 81 5.35 -5.35 -8.70
C PRO A 81 6.87 -5.22 -8.86
N GLN A 82 7.50 -4.38 -8.03
CA GLN A 82 8.95 -4.11 -8.09
C GLN A 82 9.78 -5.16 -7.33
N LEU A 83 9.16 -5.91 -6.41
CA LEU A 83 9.81 -6.96 -5.64
C LEU A 83 10.13 -8.16 -6.54
N PRO A 84 11.42 -8.57 -6.66
CA PRO A 84 11.85 -9.61 -7.60
C PRO A 84 11.06 -10.92 -7.50
N GLU A 85 10.79 -11.38 -6.28
CA GLU A 85 10.06 -12.63 -6.00
C GLU A 85 8.57 -12.59 -6.41
N LEU A 86 8.05 -11.40 -6.72
CA LEU A 86 6.66 -11.17 -7.15
C LEU A 86 6.54 -10.85 -8.64
N GLN A 87 7.64 -10.95 -9.39
CA GLN A 87 7.63 -10.77 -10.83
C GLN A 87 6.78 -11.85 -11.54
N ALA A 88 6.12 -11.44 -12.62
CA ALA A 88 5.35 -12.35 -13.46
C ALA A 88 6.27 -13.40 -14.11
N GLY A 89 5.95 -14.68 -13.92
CA GLY A 89 6.72 -15.82 -14.44
C GLY A 89 7.73 -16.41 -13.46
N GLU A 90 7.88 -15.82 -12.27
CA GLU A 90 8.68 -16.41 -11.19
C GLU A 90 8.02 -17.63 -10.55
N ASP A 91 8.82 -18.45 -9.88
CA ASP A 91 8.32 -19.59 -9.13
C ASP A 91 7.45 -19.12 -7.95
N ILE A 92 6.17 -19.49 -8.00
CA ILE A 92 5.17 -19.12 -7.00
C ILE A 92 4.95 -20.22 -5.95
N SER A 93 5.66 -21.34 -6.04
CA SER A 93 5.45 -22.51 -5.18
C SER A 93 5.68 -22.24 -3.69
N GLY A 94 6.47 -21.21 -3.36
CA GLY A 94 6.73 -20.76 -1.99
C GLY A 94 5.78 -19.68 -1.47
N ARG A 95 4.84 -19.16 -2.28
CA ARG A 95 3.91 -18.10 -1.84
C ARG A 95 2.80 -18.71 -1.00
N THR A 96 2.77 -18.38 0.28
CA THR A 96 1.77 -18.92 1.21
C THR A 96 0.65 -17.94 1.54
N ASP A 97 0.91 -16.63 1.46
CA ASP A 97 0.01 -15.66 2.10
C ASP A 97 -0.28 -14.37 1.31
N ALA A 98 0.65 -13.97 0.43
CA ALA A 98 0.48 -12.85 -0.49
C ALA A 98 0.76 -13.28 -1.93
N THR A 99 -0.06 -12.79 -2.85
CA THR A 99 0.03 -13.01 -4.30
C THR A 99 0.73 -11.85 -5.02
N PHE A 100 0.64 -10.62 -4.48
CA PHE A 100 1.37 -9.45 -4.97
C PHE A 100 1.74 -8.51 -3.80
N LYS A 101 2.73 -7.64 -4.04
CA LYS A 101 3.16 -6.60 -3.09
C LYS A 101 3.91 -5.53 -3.85
N TYR A 102 3.48 -4.29 -3.69
CA TYR A 102 4.17 -3.10 -4.18
C TYR A 102 4.85 -2.42 -3.00
N LEU A 103 6.03 -1.84 -3.24
CA LEU A 103 6.74 -1.03 -2.26
C LEU A 103 6.78 0.42 -2.75
N PHE A 104 6.30 1.33 -1.92
CA PHE A 104 6.25 2.76 -2.20
C PHE A 104 7.03 3.53 -1.16
N ARG A 105 7.62 4.64 -1.60
CA ARG A 105 8.10 5.73 -0.78
C ARG A 105 7.03 6.80 -0.76
N VAL A 106 6.63 7.21 0.44
CA VAL A 106 5.70 8.32 0.64
C VAL A 106 6.47 9.50 1.19
N THR A 107 6.33 10.65 0.56
CA THR A 107 7.03 11.89 0.93
C THR A 107 6.02 13.00 1.17
N HIS A 108 6.05 13.60 2.35
CA HIS A 108 5.23 14.75 2.71
C HIS A 108 5.83 16.03 2.12
N LYS A 109 5.08 16.72 1.24
CA LYS A 109 5.55 17.96 0.58
C LYS A 109 5.29 19.24 1.39
N GLY A 110 4.40 19.18 2.38
CA GLY A 110 4.08 20.28 3.29
C GLY A 110 4.94 20.32 4.56
N THR A 111 4.56 21.15 5.53
CA THR A 111 5.15 21.08 6.88
C THR A 111 4.62 19.82 7.56
N PRO A 112 5.46 18.81 7.84
CA PRO A 112 5.00 17.59 8.47
C PRO A 112 4.43 17.96 9.85
N GLY A 113 3.16 17.64 10.08
CA GLY A 113 2.52 17.80 11.38
C GLY A 113 3.06 16.74 12.35
N GLU A 114 2.25 15.72 12.61
CA GLU A 114 2.63 14.58 13.46
C GLU A 114 3.15 13.37 12.66
N LEU A 115 3.07 13.43 11.32
CA LEU A 115 3.57 12.38 10.43
C LEU A 115 5.05 12.60 10.11
N PRO A 116 5.82 11.52 9.85
CA PRO A 116 7.17 11.66 9.36
C PRO A 116 7.19 12.32 7.97
N THR A 117 8.27 13.03 7.67
CA THR A 117 8.48 13.64 6.34
C THR A 117 8.52 12.60 5.23
N GLU A 118 8.99 11.40 5.54
CA GLU A 118 9.09 10.29 4.60
C GLU A 118 8.90 8.95 5.34
N TRP A 119 8.20 8.01 4.70
CA TRP A 119 8.12 6.63 5.17
C TRP A 119 7.95 5.66 3.99
N LEU A 120 8.15 4.37 4.25
CA LEU A 120 7.85 3.32 3.29
C LEU A 120 6.50 2.69 3.60
N MET A 121 5.77 2.37 2.53
CA MET A 121 4.48 1.71 2.56
C MET A 121 4.49 0.55 1.59
N THR A 122 3.93 -0.60 2.00
CA THR A 122 3.60 -1.66 1.05
C THR A 122 2.09 -1.76 0.83
N ILE A 123 1.69 -2.06 -0.40
CA ILE A 123 0.31 -2.42 -0.74
C ILE A 123 0.32 -3.83 -1.29
N HIS A 124 -0.43 -4.72 -0.65
CA HIS A 124 -0.40 -6.15 -0.93
C HIS A 124 -1.74 -6.79 -0.61
N ASP A 125 -1.84 -8.09 -0.87
CA ASP A 125 -2.88 -8.91 -0.29
C ASP A 125 -2.40 -9.61 0.99
N SER A 126 -3.31 -9.74 1.95
CA SER A 126 -3.17 -10.58 3.15
C SER A 126 -4.36 -11.51 3.17
N HIS A 127 -4.14 -12.82 3.07
CA HIS A 127 -5.22 -13.81 2.97
C HIS A 127 -6.24 -13.48 1.86
N VAL A 128 -5.76 -13.02 0.69
CA VAL A 128 -6.60 -12.62 -0.47
C VAL A 128 -7.48 -11.38 -0.20
N ARG A 129 -7.12 -10.58 0.80
CA ARG A 129 -7.81 -9.32 1.12
C ARG A 129 -6.87 -8.14 1.05
N PHE A 130 -7.42 -6.96 0.79
CA PHE A 130 -6.63 -5.74 0.69
C PHE A 130 -5.91 -5.44 2.01
N ALA A 131 -4.59 -5.28 1.92
CA ALA A 131 -3.72 -4.95 3.03
C ALA A 131 -2.74 -3.86 2.61
N ALA A 132 -2.35 -3.06 3.59
CA ALA A 132 -1.20 -2.19 3.47
C ALA A 132 -0.39 -2.27 4.77
N SER A 133 0.92 -2.11 4.64
CA SER A 133 1.83 -2.12 5.78
C SER A 133 2.69 -0.86 5.79
N VAL A 134 3.04 -0.41 6.99
CA VAL A 134 4.20 0.49 7.13
C VAL A 134 5.45 -0.39 7.04
N ALA A 135 6.46 0.04 6.28
CA ALA A 135 7.66 -0.75 6.05
C ALA A 135 8.93 -0.01 6.50
N GLU A 136 9.97 -0.76 6.83
CA GLU A 136 11.28 -0.23 7.20
C GLU A 136 12.39 -1.20 6.74
N TRP A 137 13.54 -0.67 6.33
CA TRP A 137 14.74 -1.48 6.12
C TRP A 137 15.51 -1.63 7.42
N ARG A 138 15.87 -2.86 7.79
CA ARG A 138 16.62 -3.20 9.01
C ARG A 138 17.76 -4.16 8.74
N ASP A 139 18.72 -4.22 9.65
CA ASP A 139 19.85 -5.14 9.59
C ASP A 139 19.49 -6.60 9.91
N ALA A 140 18.28 -6.84 10.45
CA ALA A 140 17.77 -8.17 10.74
C ALA A 140 16.23 -8.22 10.71
N GLU A 141 15.70 -9.40 10.43
CA GLU A 141 14.27 -9.71 10.53
C GLU A 141 13.83 -9.67 12.00
N THR A 142 13.25 -8.53 12.38
CA THR A 142 12.80 -8.23 13.75
C THR A 142 11.37 -7.73 13.71
N GLU A 143 10.64 -7.94 14.81
CA GLU A 143 9.29 -7.38 14.95
C GLU A 143 9.35 -5.85 14.82
N PHE A 144 8.41 -5.32 14.04
CA PHE A 144 8.23 -3.90 13.80
C PHE A 144 6.76 -3.55 13.97
N THR A 145 6.50 -2.47 14.69
CA THR A 145 5.17 -1.90 14.85
C THR A 145 5.29 -0.40 14.71
N ALA A 146 4.57 0.17 13.74
CA ALA A 146 4.55 1.60 13.51
C ALA A 146 3.63 2.31 14.50
N ASP A 147 3.83 3.62 14.63
CA ASP A 147 2.87 4.47 15.34
C ASP A 147 1.46 4.32 14.74
N SER A 148 0.44 4.23 15.60
CA SER A 148 -0.94 3.96 15.18
C SER A 148 -1.48 5.00 14.19
N LYS A 149 -1.08 6.27 14.33
CA LYS A 149 -1.49 7.32 13.39
C LYS A 149 -0.86 7.08 12.01
N LEU A 150 0.45 6.79 11.98
CA LEU A 150 1.13 6.46 10.73
C LEU A 150 0.55 5.20 10.06
N ALA A 151 0.22 4.18 10.85
CA ALA A 151 -0.42 2.95 10.37
C ALA A 151 -1.79 3.23 9.73
N LEU A 152 -2.67 3.96 10.43
CA LEU A 152 -3.99 4.33 9.90
C LEU A 152 -3.89 5.24 8.67
N THR A 153 -3.00 6.23 8.68
CA THR A 153 -2.72 7.08 7.51
C THR A 153 -2.25 6.25 6.32
N THR A 154 -1.32 5.33 6.53
CA THR A 154 -0.81 4.43 5.49
C THR A 154 -1.93 3.59 4.89
N TYR A 155 -2.80 3.04 5.73
CA TYR A 155 -3.91 2.21 5.26
C TYR A 155 -4.98 3.01 4.51
N ALA A 156 -5.29 4.23 4.97
CA ALA A 156 -6.20 5.16 4.29
C ALA A 156 -5.64 5.58 2.93
N LEU A 157 -4.37 5.99 2.88
CA LEU A 157 -3.68 6.40 1.66
C LEU A 157 -3.63 5.27 0.62
N ALA A 158 -3.31 4.05 1.07
CA ALA A 158 -3.30 2.88 0.20
C ALA A 158 -4.68 2.63 -0.41
N LEU A 159 -5.74 2.76 0.39
CA LEU A 159 -7.11 2.60 -0.09
C LEU A 159 -7.47 3.67 -1.13
N GLU A 160 -7.16 4.94 -0.85
CA GLU A 160 -7.44 6.04 -1.77
C GLU A 160 -6.73 5.86 -3.11
N LEU A 161 -5.44 5.48 -3.08
CA LEU A 161 -4.65 5.23 -4.29
C LEU A 161 -5.28 4.18 -5.22
N VAL A 162 -5.95 3.16 -4.64
CA VAL A 162 -6.58 2.09 -5.42
C VAL A 162 -8.05 2.35 -5.77
N LEU A 163 -8.70 3.33 -5.13
CA LEU A 163 -10.10 3.68 -5.38
C LEU A 163 -10.27 4.93 -6.25
N GLU A 164 -9.38 5.91 -6.19
CA GLU A 164 -9.52 7.14 -6.97
C GLU A 164 -9.51 6.82 -8.46
N PRO A 165 -10.48 7.32 -9.25
CA PRO A 165 -10.48 7.16 -10.68
C PRO A 165 -9.34 7.97 -11.31
N VAL A 166 -8.55 7.36 -12.22
CA VAL A 166 -7.75 8.16 -13.16
C VAL A 166 -8.77 8.71 -14.14
N GLU A 167 -8.99 10.02 -14.13
CA GLU A 167 -9.62 10.67 -15.27
C GLU A 167 -8.72 10.47 -16.49
N CYS A 168 -9.02 9.47 -17.30
CA CYS A 168 -8.49 9.40 -18.65
C CYS A 168 -9.09 10.58 -19.43
N VAL A 169 -8.37 11.69 -19.48
CA VAL A 169 -8.63 12.74 -20.46
C VAL A 169 -8.34 12.13 -21.83
N TYR A 170 -9.39 11.64 -22.50
CA TYR A 170 -9.29 11.27 -23.90
C TYR A 170 -8.97 12.56 -24.69
N GLU A 171 -7.71 12.74 -25.10
CA GLU A 171 -7.39 13.68 -26.16
C GLU A 171 -8.14 13.21 -27.41
N GLY A 172 -9.16 13.98 -27.81
CA GLY A 172 -10.18 13.57 -28.77
C GLY A 172 -9.59 12.94 -30.04
N LEU A 173 -9.92 11.67 -30.27
CA LEU A 173 -9.79 11.05 -31.59
C LEU A 173 -10.66 11.84 -32.56
N ARG A 174 -10.03 12.58 -33.46
CA ARG A 174 -10.71 13.20 -34.60
C ARG A 174 -11.12 12.09 -35.56
N PHE A 175 -12.43 11.82 -35.62
CA PHE A 175 -13.05 11.05 -36.72
C PHE A 175 -13.15 11.91 -37.97
#